data_AF-A0AAJ1T773-F1
#
_entry.id   AF-A0AAJ1T773-F1
#
_cell.length_a   1.000
_cell.length_b   1.000
_cell.length_c   1.000
_cell.angle_alpha   90.00
_cell.angle_beta   90.00
_cell.angle_gamma   90.00
#
_symmetry.space_group_name_H-M   'P 1'
#
loop_
_entity.id
_entity.type
_entity.pdbx_description
1 polymer ?
#
loop_
_entity_poly.entity_id
_entity_poly.type
_entity_poly.pdbx_seq_one_letter_code
_entity_poly.pdbx_strand_id
1 'polypeptide(L)'
;MRSRRSVRATLVALAATAGLLAAVPAATAAPEGPAPAASPSAGVTVKMADAAADRLGADREHLVDAVSADVLARSHDAKELSPSTAVARLAEEGREVVVDVRKAAGDWARGVAYVEAPRDHHGEPEGWLFLAHREDGEWVPGLEGDQAFADHVAESPLVGKAEREMMTAYAEHEADPAAQPGPIGTQANVNGLLLPWMPDYYMTLTGGPHAHDSATGYWSALDFAGGNASGIVRSSREGTATSMCGSGGGWTRVIHPGGFSTDYYHMHNTTYYNGTTISSSARLGTIGVDTCAGGSATGPHVHWSLRTYDANLNGAYTWLNGRTIGGWTWYNGNAQYAGCGTRQGLTACPGTAIYNRRA
;
A
#
# COMPACT_ATOMS: atom_id res chain seq x y z
N MET A 1 30.33 -67.68 12.99
CA MET A 1 30.49 -69.01 13.64
C MET A 1 31.31 -68.84 14.91
N ARG A 2 30.74 -69.23 16.07
CA ARG A 2 31.40 -69.50 17.36
C ARG A 2 32.12 -68.29 18.00
N SER A 3 32.16 -68.10 19.30
CA SER A 3 31.65 -68.76 20.50
C SER A 3 32.32 -68.04 21.67
N ARG A 4 31.64 -68.00 22.82
CA ARG A 4 32.15 -68.14 24.22
C ARG A 4 31.40 -67.15 25.11
N ARG A 5 30.39 -67.62 25.86
CA ARG A 5 30.51 -68.25 27.20
C ARG A 5 31.25 -67.30 28.15
N SER A 6 30.52 -66.60 29.01
CA SER A 6 30.09 -67.05 30.36
C SER A 6 31.27 -67.11 31.33
N VAL A 7 31.13 -66.49 32.50
CA VAL A 7 31.24 -67.19 33.80
C VAL A 7 30.92 -66.25 34.99
N ARG A 8 29.92 -66.70 35.75
CA ARG A 8 29.73 -66.74 37.23
C ARG A 8 29.74 -65.43 38.04
N ALA A 9 28.61 -65.10 38.68
CA ALA A 9 28.12 -65.59 40.00
C ALA A 9 28.69 -64.72 41.14
N THR A 10 27.90 -64.21 42.07
CA THR A 10 27.30 -65.01 43.16
C THR A 10 26.18 -64.23 43.84
N LEU A 11 25.13 -64.97 44.24
CA LEU A 11 24.00 -64.55 45.07
C LEU A 11 24.44 -64.12 46.48
N VAL A 12 23.73 -63.16 47.08
CA VAL A 12 23.19 -63.32 48.46
C VAL A 12 21.82 -62.63 48.53
N ALA A 13 20.85 -63.36 49.07
CA ALA A 13 19.46 -63.02 49.27
C ALA A 13 19.25 -62.05 50.45
N LEU A 14 18.11 -61.34 50.48
CA LEU A 14 17.27 -61.28 51.68
C LEU A 14 15.84 -60.85 51.30
N ALA A 15 14.88 -61.59 51.80
CA ALA A 15 13.45 -61.38 51.64
C ALA A 15 12.95 -60.27 52.58
N ALA A 16 11.99 -59.46 52.12
CA ALA A 16 10.94 -58.89 52.97
C ALA A 16 9.80 -58.34 52.10
N THR A 17 8.61 -58.86 52.36
CA THR A 17 7.30 -58.42 51.90
C THR A 17 6.97 -56.99 52.32
N ALA A 18 6.53 -56.13 51.41
CA ALA A 18 5.76 -54.93 51.75
C ALA A 18 5.00 -54.35 50.54
N GLY A 19 3.68 -54.27 50.67
CA GLY A 19 2.85 -53.16 50.21
C GLY A 19 2.84 -52.79 48.72
N LEU A 20 1.79 -53.20 48.01
CA LEU A 20 1.36 -52.57 46.77
C LEU A 20 0.91 -51.13 47.08
N LEU A 21 1.78 -50.15 46.86
CA LEU A 21 1.43 -48.72 46.83
C LEU A 21 1.50 -48.27 45.38
N ALA A 22 0.33 -48.02 44.78
CA ALA A 22 0.20 -47.40 43.47
C ALA A 22 0.77 -45.98 43.56
N ALA A 23 1.91 -45.76 42.92
CA ALA A 23 2.41 -44.41 42.66
C ALA A 23 1.57 -43.82 41.52
N VAL A 24 0.72 -42.86 41.87
CA VAL A 24 0.09 -41.97 40.88
C VAL A 24 1.22 -41.14 40.26
N PRO A 25 1.42 -41.15 38.93
CA PRO A 25 2.40 -40.24 38.34
C PRO A 25 1.92 -38.81 38.59
N ALA A 26 2.75 -38.02 39.28
CA ALA A 26 2.55 -36.60 39.38
C ALA A 26 2.53 -36.03 37.95
N ALA A 27 1.39 -35.46 37.56
CA ALA A 27 1.27 -34.73 36.31
C ALA A 27 2.24 -33.55 36.36
N THR A 28 3.38 -33.69 35.68
CA THR A 28 4.20 -32.55 35.29
C THR A 28 3.33 -31.68 34.39
N ALA A 29 2.97 -30.50 34.88
CA ALA A 29 2.34 -29.48 34.07
C ALA A 29 3.18 -29.30 32.79
N ALA A 30 2.52 -29.45 31.64
CA ALA A 30 3.13 -29.08 30.37
C ALA A 30 3.55 -27.60 30.45
N PRO A 31 4.69 -27.20 29.86
CA PRO A 31 5.00 -25.79 29.73
C PRO A 31 3.82 -25.12 29.02
N GLU A 32 3.28 -24.05 29.62
CA GLU A 32 2.32 -23.19 28.93
C GLU A 32 2.91 -22.84 27.57
N GLY A 33 2.20 -23.22 26.50
CA GLY A 33 2.55 -22.77 25.16
C GLY A 33 2.60 -21.23 25.14
N PRO A 34 3.35 -20.63 24.21
CA PRO A 34 3.36 -19.18 24.07
C PRO A 34 1.91 -18.68 24.07
N ALA A 35 1.63 -17.66 24.88
CA ALA A 35 0.32 -17.03 24.92
C ALA A 35 -0.12 -16.75 23.47
N PRO A 36 -1.39 -17.04 23.10
CA PRO A 36 -1.86 -16.76 21.75
C PRO A 36 -1.52 -15.32 21.42
N ALA A 37 -0.84 -15.11 20.29
CA ALA A 37 -0.47 -13.78 19.86
C ALA A 37 -1.75 -12.93 19.84
N ALA A 38 -1.74 -11.80 20.55
CA ALA A 38 -2.88 -10.91 20.57
C ALA A 38 -3.23 -10.51 19.12
N SER A 39 -4.50 -10.66 18.74
CA SER A 39 -4.98 -10.31 17.40
C SER A 39 -4.69 -8.83 17.10
N PRO A 40 -4.07 -8.51 15.95
CA PRO A 40 -3.81 -7.12 15.57
C PRO A 40 -5.10 -6.32 15.39
N SER A 41 -6.23 -6.96 15.02
CA SER A 41 -7.53 -6.28 14.84
C SER A 41 -8.04 -5.54 16.09
N ALA A 42 -7.60 -5.90 17.30
CA ALA A 42 -8.03 -5.25 18.54
C ALA A 42 -7.70 -3.75 18.63
N GLY A 43 -6.75 -3.25 17.81
CA GLY A 43 -6.42 -1.83 17.70
C GLY A 43 -6.45 -1.28 16.27
N VAL A 44 -7.00 -2.03 15.32
CA VAL A 44 -7.16 -1.60 13.92
C VAL A 44 -8.50 -0.91 13.75
N THR A 45 -8.50 0.25 13.08
CA THR A 45 -9.73 0.93 12.68
C THR A 45 -10.33 0.21 11.48
N VAL A 46 -11.49 -0.42 11.67
CA VAL A 46 -12.19 -1.13 10.60
C VAL A 46 -13.31 -0.26 10.03
N LYS A 47 -13.26 -0.03 8.72
CA LYS A 47 -14.36 0.54 7.94
C LYS A 47 -14.94 -0.60 7.08
N MET A 48 -16.24 -0.81 7.12
CA MET A 48 -16.85 -1.92 6.40
C MET A 48 -18.26 -1.55 5.96
N ALA A 49 -18.56 -1.73 4.67
CA ALA A 49 -19.92 -1.54 4.17
C ALA A 49 -20.85 -2.64 4.73
N ASP A 50 -22.09 -2.30 5.08
CA ASP A 50 -23.06 -3.25 5.66
C ASP A 50 -23.20 -4.54 4.85
N ALA A 51 -23.28 -4.43 3.52
CA ALA A 51 -23.36 -5.59 2.63
C ALA A 51 -22.11 -6.50 2.68
N ALA A 52 -20.92 -5.91 2.83
CA ALA A 52 -19.68 -6.68 3.01
C ALA A 52 -19.65 -7.32 4.40
N ALA A 53 -20.07 -6.58 5.42
CA ALA A 53 -20.18 -7.07 6.78
C ALA A 53 -21.12 -8.29 6.83
N ASP A 54 -22.34 -8.18 6.33
CA ASP A 54 -23.32 -9.27 6.30
C ASP A 54 -22.79 -10.49 5.56
N ARG A 55 -22.06 -10.27 4.47
CA ARG A 55 -21.48 -11.37 3.68
C ARG A 55 -20.35 -12.11 4.40
N LEU A 56 -19.55 -11.39 5.18
CA LEU A 56 -18.41 -11.93 5.92
C LEU A 56 -18.82 -12.57 7.26
N GLY A 57 -19.91 -12.11 7.89
CA GLY A 57 -20.43 -12.72 9.11
C GLY A 57 -19.38 -12.81 10.24
N ALA A 58 -19.11 -14.02 10.71
CA ALA A 58 -18.11 -14.28 11.76
C ALA A 58 -16.65 -14.17 11.26
N ASP A 59 -16.42 -14.26 9.95
CA ASP A 59 -15.07 -14.26 9.36
C ASP A 59 -14.45 -12.85 9.25
N ARG A 60 -15.18 -11.81 9.67
CA ARG A 60 -14.74 -10.41 9.61
C ARG A 60 -13.42 -10.21 10.35
N GLU A 61 -13.29 -10.78 11.55
CA GLU A 61 -12.11 -10.61 12.40
C GLU A 61 -10.87 -11.26 11.77
N HIS A 62 -11.00 -12.49 11.28
CA HIS A 62 -9.91 -13.20 10.59
C HIS A 62 -9.44 -12.49 9.32
N LEU A 63 -10.35 -11.91 8.53
CA LEU A 63 -9.98 -11.09 7.37
C LEU A 63 -9.17 -9.86 7.80
N VAL A 64 -9.66 -9.11 8.80
CA VAL A 64 -8.99 -7.90 9.29
C VAL A 64 -7.63 -8.24 9.89
N ASP A 65 -7.52 -9.32 10.65
CA ASP A 65 -6.24 -9.80 11.19
C ASP A 65 -5.24 -10.11 10.09
N ALA A 66 -5.66 -10.83 9.04
CA ALA A 66 -4.80 -11.17 7.93
C ALA A 66 -4.33 -9.91 7.17
N VAL A 67 -5.26 -9.03 6.78
CA VAL A 67 -4.92 -7.80 6.04
C VAL A 67 -4.04 -6.86 6.86
N SER A 68 -4.35 -6.67 8.15
CA SER A 68 -3.57 -5.77 9.01
C SER A 68 -2.16 -6.31 9.27
N ALA A 69 -1.99 -7.62 9.46
CA ALA A 69 -0.68 -8.24 9.57
C ALA A 69 0.16 -8.01 8.29
N ASP A 70 -0.46 -8.17 7.13
CA ASP A 70 0.20 -8.00 5.83
C ASP A 70 0.62 -6.54 5.57
N VAL A 71 -0.25 -5.59 5.95
CA VAL A 71 0.02 -4.14 5.89
C VAL A 71 1.20 -3.77 6.79
N LEU A 72 1.19 -4.23 8.03
CA LEU A 72 2.22 -3.91 9.03
C LEU A 72 3.57 -4.51 8.67
N ALA A 73 3.58 -5.70 8.04
CA ALA A 73 4.81 -6.31 7.53
C ALA A 73 5.45 -5.52 6.38
N ARG A 74 4.69 -4.67 5.69
CA ARG A 74 5.18 -3.82 4.58
C ARG A 74 5.44 -2.38 4.97
N SER A 75 4.74 -1.87 5.99
CA SER A 75 4.91 -0.49 6.45
C SER A 75 6.35 -0.25 6.91
N HIS A 76 6.94 0.85 6.43
CA HIS A 76 8.29 1.26 6.78
C HIS A 76 8.51 1.32 8.30
N ASP A 77 7.52 1.82 9.02
CA ASP A 77 7.62 2.09 10.46
C ASP A 77 7.32 0.87 11.34
N ALA A 78 6.70 -0.17 10.77
CA ALA A 78 6.15 -1.31 11.50
C ALA A 78 6.77 -2.67 11.14
N LYS A 79 7.41 -2.81 9.97
CA LYS A 79 7.87 -4.11 9.41
C LYS A 79 8.79 -4.94 10.31
N GLU A 80 9.45 -4.32 11.29
CA GLU A 80 10.37 -5.00 12.21
C GLU A 80 9.69 -5.46 13.52
N LEU A 81 8.40 -5.20 13.68
CA LEU A 81 7.62 -5.49 14.88
C LEU A 81 6.59 -6.59 14.61
N SER A 82 6.16 -7.29 15.67
CA SER A 82 4.96 -8.12 15.56
C SER A 82 3.73 -7.24 15.29
N PRO A 83 2.71 -7.72 14.56
CA PRO A 83 1.53 -6.91 14.22
C PRO A 83 0.88 -6.22 15.43
N SER A 84 0.66 -6.93 16.54
CA SER A 84 0.07 -6.34 17.75
C SER A 84 0.94 -5.29 18.41
N THR A 85 2.27 -5.48 18.41
CA THR A 85 3.22 -4.48 18.94
C THR A 85 3.26 -3.25 18.04
N ALA A 86 3.20 -3.45 16.72
CA ALA A 86 3.20 -2.36 15.76
C ALA A 86 1.94 -1.49 15.90
N VAL A 87 0.76 -2.11 15.99
CA VAL A 87 -0.51 -1.40 16.24
C VAL A 87 -0.44 -0.60 17.53
N ALA A 88 0.02 -1.20 18.63
CA ALA A 88 0.14 -0.52 19.91
C ALA A 88 1.09 0.69 19.84
N ARG A 89 2.25 0.54 19.22
CA ARG A 89 3.22 1.62 19.02
C ARG A 89 2.64 2.76 18.16
N LEU A 90 2.01 2.44 17.03
CA LEU A 90 1.39 3.43 16.17
C LEU A 90 0.28 4.20 16.91
N ALA A 91 -0.51 3.51 17.73
CA ALA A 91 -1.52 4.14 18.57
C ALA A 91 -0.92 5.07 19.63
N GLU A 92 0.22 4.73 20.24
CA GLU A 92 0.97 5.63 21.14
C GLU A 92 1.46 6.89 20.42
N GLU A 93 1.79 6.79 19.14
CA GLU A 93 2.13 7.91 18.25
C GLU A 93 0.89 8.68 17.75
N GLY A 94 -0.32 8.24 18.12
CA GLY A 94 -1.59 8.85 17.69
C GLY A 94 -1.95 8.56 16.23
N ARG A 95 -1.46 7.45 15.68
CA ARG A 95 -1.64 7.01 14.29
C ARG A 95 -2.50 5.76 14.25
N GLU A 96 -3.39 5.69 13.26
CA GLU A 96 -4.24 4.52 13.06
C GLU A 96 -3.71 3.59 11.96
N VAL A 97 -3.92 2.29 12.16
CA VAL A 97 -3.92 1.29 11.09
C VAL A 97 -5.37 1.12 10.67
N VAL A 98 -5.67 1.37 9.41
CA VAL A 98 -7.04 1.33 8.89
C VAL A 98 -7.20 0.20 7.88
N VAL A 99 -8.26 -0.60 8.04
CA VAL A 99 -8.71 -1.58 7.04
C VAL A 99 -10.12 -1.22 6.61
N ASP A 100 -10.27 -0.76 5.37
CA ASP A 100 -11.54 -0.38 4.74
C ASP A 100 -12.01 -1.46 3.76
N VAL A 101 -12.88 -2.36 4.23
CA VAL A 101 -13.46 -3.46 3.46
C VAL A 101 -14.70 -2.97 2.70
N ARG A 102 -14.57 -2.86 1.38
CA ARG A 102 -15.61 -2.22 0.54
C ARG A 102 -16.55 -3.19 -0.11
N LYS A 103 -16.06 -4.37 -0.49
CA LYS A 103 -16.84 -5.41 -1.17
C LYS A 103 -16.40 -6.77 -0.67
N ALA A 104 -17.37 -7.67 -0.54
CA ALA A 104 -17.14 -9.09 -0.34
C ALA A 104 -18.11 -9.89 -1.22
N ALA A 105 -17.62 -10.95 -1.86
CA ALA A 105 -18.43 -11.85 -2.68
C ALA A 105 -17.77 -13.23 -2.73
N GLY A 106 -18.55 -14.29 -2.46
CA GLY A 106 -17.98 -15.63 -2.39
C GLY A 106 -16.94 -15.72 -1.27
N ASP A 107 -15.77 -16.23 -1.62
CA ASP A 107 -14.57 -16.32 -0.78
C ASP A 107 -13.62 -15.14 -1.02
N TRP A 108 -14.12 -14.02 -1.56
CA TRP A 108 -13.31 -12.86 -1.89
C TRP A 108 -13.72 -11.63 -1.09
N ALA A 109 -12.73 -10.83 -0.70
CA ALA A 109 -12.90 -9.48 -0.17
C ALA A 109 -11.98 -8.49 -0.89
N ARG A 110 -12.41 -7.24 -1.01
CA ARG A 110 -11.66 -6.16 -1.65
C ARG A 110 -11.81 -4.87 -0.85
N GLY A 111 -10.74 -4.11 -0.74
CA GLY A 111 -10.78 -2.82 -0.08
C GLY A 111 -9.49 -2.02 -0.21
N VAL A 112 -9.31 -1.12 0.76
CA VAL A 112 -8.11 -0.32 0.93
C VAL A 112 -7.63 -0.50 2.37
N ALA A 113 -6.32 -0.53 2.58
CA ALA A 113 -5.75 -0.47 3.91
C ALA A 113 -4.58 0.53 3.93
N TYR A 114 -4.37 1.19 5.06
CA TYR A 114 -3.29 2.16 5.22
C TYR A 114 -2.84 2.29 6.66
N VAL A 115 -1.61 2.77 6.82
CA VAL A 115 -1.05 3.26 8.07
C VAL A 115 -1.02 4.79 7.97
N GLU A 116 -1.63 5.46 8.93
CA GLU A 116 -1.61 6.93 8.95
C GLU A 116 -0.17 7.46 9.06
N ALA A 117 0.09 8.59 8.44
CA ALA A 117 1.32 9.33 8.70
C ALA A 117 1.30 10.03 10.07
N PRO A 118 2.48 10.27 10.66
CA PRO A 118 2.61 11.17 11.81
C PRO A 118 1.99 12.55 11.51
N ARG A 119 1.40 13.17 12.53
CA ARG A 119 0.73 14.48 12.41
C ARG A 119 1.58 15.64 12.95
N ASP A 120 2.58 15.33 13.77
CA ASP A 120 3.44 16.29 14.47
C ASP A 120 4.72 16.65 13.70
N HIS A 121 5.07 15.86 12.68
CA HIS A 121 6.14 16.14 11.74
C HIS A 121 5.71 15.82 10.30
N HIS A 122 6.51 16.27 9.33
CA HIS A 122 6.26 15.97 7.93
C HIS A 122 6.39 14.46 7.67
N GLY A 123 5.34 13.88 7.10
CA GLY A 123 5.22 12.47 6.74
C GLY A 123 3.94 12.29 5.93
N GLU A 124 3.89 11.24 5.11
CA GLU A 124 2.71 10.89 4.31
C GLU A 124 2.27 9.44 4.54
N PRO A 125 0.97 9.13 4.40
CA PRO A 125 0.44 7.81 4.69
C PRO A 125 0.99 6.75 3.76
N GLU A 126 1.18 5.55 4.31
CA GLU A 126 1.44 4.35 3.52
C GLU A 126 0.11 3.63 3.27
N GLY A 127 -0.23 3.34 2.01
CA GLY A 127 -1.54 2.77 1.68
C GLY A 127 -1.56 1.90 0.44
N TRP A 128 -2.43 0.89 0.49
CA TRP A 128 -2.53 -0.20 -0.46
C TRP A 128 -4.00 -0.48 -0.80
N LEU A 129 -4.28 -0.77 -2.07
CA LEU A 129 -5.45 -1.57 -2.41
C LEU A 129 -5.19 -3.01 -1.93
N PHE A 130 -6.23 -3.70 -1.46
CA PHE A 130 -6.11 -5.13 -1.15
C PHE A 130 -7.19 -5.94 -1.84
N LEU A 131 -6.82 -7.17 -2.18
CA LEU A 131 -7.72 -8.28 -2.49
C LEU A 131 -7.37 -9.41 -1.53
N ALA A 132 -8.36 -10.08 -0.97
CA ALA A 132 -8.14 -11.25 -0.14
C ALA A 132 -9.01 -12.39 -0.65
N HIS A 133 -8.41 -13.56 -0.76
CA HIS A 133 -9.09 -14.81 -1.10
C HIS A 133 -9.09 -15.72 0.13
N ARG A 134 -10.20 -16.42 0.37
CA ARG A 134 -10.28 -17.40 1.44
C ARG A 134 -9.98 -18.79 0.88
N GLU A 135 -8.88 -19.36 1.34
CA GLU A 135 -8.33 -20.64 0.90
C GLU A 135 -8.26 -21.57 2.11
N ASP A 136 -8.87 -22.75 2.00
CA ASP A 136 -8.90 -23.76 3.07
C ASP A 136 -9.35 -23.24 4.45
N GLY A 137 -10.19 -22.19 4.45
CA GLY A 137 -10.71 -21.54 5.66
C GLY A 137 -9.87 -20.39 6.20
N GLU A 138 -8.73 -20.08 5.59
CA GLU A 138 -7.86 -18.97 5.96
C GLU A 138 -7.92 -17.84 4.93
N TRP A 139 -7.86 -16.59 5.38
CA TRP A 139 -7.79 -15.44 4.47
C TRP A 139 -6.35 -15.19 4.05
N VAL A 140 -6.11 -15.24 2.74
CA VAL A 140 -4.83 -14.92 2.10
C VAL A 140 -4.96 -13.54 1.46
N PRO A 141 -4.46 -12.46 2.10
CA PRO A 141 -4.43 -11.14 1.50
C PRO A 141 -3.33 -11.05 0.44
N GLY A 142 -3.59 -10.24 -0.57
CA GLY A 142 -2.61 -9.64 -1.44
C GLY A 142 -2.76 -8.13 -1.36
N LEU A 143 -1.65 -7.42 -1.19
CA LEU A 143 -1.59 -5.97 -1.19
C LEU A 143 -1.00 -5.46 -2.50
N GLU A 144 -1.57 -4.38 -3.00
CA GLU A 144 -1.09 -3.68 -4.19
C GLU A 144 0.40 -3.34 -4.08
N GLY A 145 1.27 -4.11 -4.74
CA GLY A 145 2.67 -4.13 -4.32
C GLY A 145 3.32 -5.51 -4.30
N ASP A 146 2.53 -6.58 -4.30
CA ASP A 146 3.02 -7.96 -4.21
C ASP A 146 2.41 -8.92 -5.24
N GLN A 147 3.01 -10.11 -5.32
CA GLN A 147 2.60 -11.19 -6.22
C GLN A 147 1.20 -11.74 -5.88
N ALA A 148 0.86 -11.89 -4.60
CA ALA A 148 -0.44 -12.43 -4.21
C ALA A 148 -1.58 -11.53 -4.69
N PHE A 149 -1.38 -10.21 -4.67
CA PHE A 149 -2.32 -9.26 -5.24
C PHE A 149 -2.46 -9.44 -6.75
N ALA A 150 -1.38 -9.71 -7.47
CA ALA A 150 -1.43 -9.96 -8.90
C ALA A 150 -2.21 -11.22 -9.25
N ASP A 151 -1.94 -12.31 -8.54
CA ASP A 151 -2.66 -13.57 -8.69
C ASP A 151 -4.16 -13.37 -8.37
N HIS A 152 -4.46 -12.64 -7.30
CA HIS A 152 -5.81 -12.27 -6.91
C HIS A 152 -6.51 -11.36 -7.94
N VAL A 153 -5.80 -10.42 -8.55
CA VAL A 153 -6.33 -9.60 -9.66
C VAL A 153 -6.70 -10.48 -10.86
N ALA A 154 -5.94 -11.55 -11.12
CA ALA A 154 -6.17 -12.47 -12.23
C ALA A 154 -7.39 -13.39 -12.04
N GLU A 155 -7.84 -13.62 -10.80
CA GLU A 155 -8.92 -14.58 -10.50
C GLU A 155 -10.18 -13.96 -9.87
N SER A 156 -10.03 -12.89 -9.07
CA SER A 156 -11.11 -12.38 -8.23
C SER A 156 -12.32 -11.88 -9.02
N PRO A 157 -13.57 -12.26 -8.66
CA PRO A 157 -14.77 -11.70 -9.27
C PRO A 157 -15.01 -10.22 -8.90
N LEU A 158 -14.25 -9.68 -7.94
CA LEU A 158 -14.35 -8.29 -7.47
C LEU A 158 -13.54 -7.31 -8.32
N VAL A 159 -12.79 -7.79 -9.30
CA VAL A 159 -12.01 -6.98 -10.25
C VAL A 159 -12.72 -6.96 -11.60
N GLY A 160 -13.08 -5.76 -12.06
CA GLY A 160 -13.79 -5.56 -13.32
C GLY A 160 -12.92 -5.93 -14.53
N LYS A 161 -13.56 -6.28 -15.65
CA LYS A 161 -12.87 -6.67 -16.90
C LYS A 161 -11.82 -5.64 -17.34
N ALA A 162 -12.20 -4.36 -17.39
CA ALA A 162 -11.29 -3.29 -17.85
C ALA A 162 -10.09 -3.11 -16.90
N GLU A 163 -10.32 -3.17 -15.59
CA GLU A 163 -9.24 -3.08 -14.59
C GLU A 163 -8.25 -4.25 -14.75
N ARG A 164 -8.77 -5.47 -14.89
CA ARG A 164 -7.96 -6.67 -15.14
C ARG A 164 -7.17 -6.57 -16.43
N GLU A 165 -7.82 -6.27 -17.55
CA GLU A 165 -7.16 -6.12 -18.85
C GLU A 165 -6.05 -5.07 -18.82
N MET A 166 -6.29 -3.91 -18.19
CA MET A 166 -5.28 -2.85 -18.08
C MET A 166 -4.07 -3.26 -17.23
N MET A 167 -4.31 -3.95 -16.12
CA MET A 167 -3.24 -4.37 -15.20
C MET A 167 -2.44 -5.55 -15.80
N THR A 168 -3.10 -6.54 -16.39
CA THR A 168 -2.44 -7.67 -17.06
C THR A 168 -1.65 -7.23 -18.30
N ALA A 169 -2.18 -6.32 -19.13
CA ALA A 169 -1.46 -5.86 -20.32
C ALA A 169 -0.14 -5.17 -19.99
N TYR A 170 -0.05 -4.51 -18.83
CA TYR A 170 1.21 -3.96 -18.37
C TYR A 170 2.17 -5.05 -17.86
N ALA A 171 1.64 -5.99 -17.08
CA ALA A 171 2.40 -7.13 -16.57
C ALA A 171 3.11 -7.89 -17.71
N GLU A 172 2.37 -8.15 -18.79
CA GLU A 172 2.86 -8.83 -19.99
C GLU A 172 3.83 -7.96 -20.82
N HIS A 173 3.62 -6.64 -20.88
CA HIS A 173 4.50 -5.72 -21.61
C HIS A 173 5.90 -5.62 -20.99
N GLU A 174 6.00 -5.62 -19.66
CA GLU A 174 7.30 -5.67 -18.96
C GLU A 174 7.99 -7.03 -19.12
N ALA A 175 7.24 -8.11 -19.38
CA ALA A 175 7.77 -9.44 -19.58
C ALA A 175 8.33 -9.69 -20.99
N ASP A 176 8.15 -8.78 -21.96
CA ASP A 176 8.70 -8.92 -23.33
C ASP A 176 10.22 -8.68 -23.35
N PRO A 177 11.06 -9.72 -23.58
CA PRO A 177 12.52 -9.59 -23.60
C PRO A 177 13.05 -8.77 -24.77
N ALA A 178 12.22 -8.50 -25.79
CA ALA A 178 12.55 -7.68 -26.95
C ALA A 178 12.33 -6.17 -26.71
N ALA A 179 11.63 -5.80 -25.63
CA ALA A 179 11.56 -4.42 -25.16
C ALA A 179 12.95 -4.01 -24.65
N GLN A 180 13.77 -3.45 -25.55
CA GLN A 180 15.12 -3.00 -25.21
C GLN A 180 15.05 -2.03 -24.03
N PRO A 181 15.69 -2.33 -22.87
CA PRO A 181 15.82 -1.35 -21.83
C PRO A 181 16.68 -0.21 -22.38
N GLY A 182 16.07 0.96 -22.56
CA GLY A 182 16.82 2.19 -22.77
C GLY A 182 17.79 2.40 -21.60
N PRO A 183 18.87 3.19 -21.78
CA PRO A 183 19.71 3.56 -20.64
C PRO A 183 18.82 4.31 -19.65
N ILE A 184 18.72 3.78 -18.42
CA ILE A 184 17.74 4.08 -17.35
C ILE A 184 16.56 3.08 -17.42
N GLY A 185 16.62 2.06 -16.55
CA GLY A 185 15.84 0.82 -16.58
C GLY A 185 14.34 0.97 -16.75
N THR A 186 13.75 -0.04 -17.40
CA THR A 186 12.30 -0.33 -17.57
C THR A 186 11.41 0.82 -17.10
N GLN A 187 11.38 1.88 -17.90
CA GLN A 187 10.55 3.04 -17.63
C GLN A 187 9.15 2.71 -18.11
N ALA A 188 8.23 2.48 -17.18
CA ALA A 188 6.81 2.65 -17.47
C ALA A 188 6.64 3.92 -18.32
N ASN A 189 5.99 3.80 -19.49
CA ASN A 189 5.87 4.90 -20.44
C ASN A 189 4.95 5.99 -19.88
N VAL A 190 5.52 6.86 -19.04
CA VAL A 190 4.85 8.02 -18.43
C VAL A 190 4.65 9.16 -19.42
N ASN A 191 5.07 8.99 -20.68
CA ASN A 191 4.84 10.01 -21.70
C ASN A 191 3.34 10.22 -21.87
N GLY A 192 2.94 11.49 -21.92
CA GLY A 192 1.53 11.88 -22.01
C GLY A 192 0.82 12.01 -20.66
N LEU A 193 1.49 11.74 -19.52
CA LEU A 193 0.96 12.18 -18.23
C LEU A 193 0.81 13.71 -18.22
N LEU A 194 -0.37 14.17 -17.86
CA LEU A 194 -0.63 15.57 -17.56
C LEU A 194 -0.20 15.90 -16.13
N LEU A 195 0.13 17.17 -15.89
CA LEU A 195 0.06 17.70 -14.52
C LEU A 195 -1.40 17.65 -14.02
N PRO A 196 -1.67 17.67 -12.70
CA PRO A 196 -2.97 17.31 -12.13
C PRO A 196 -4.07 18.39 -12.27
N TRP A 197 -4.14 19.05 -13.42
CA TRP A 197 -5.18 20.03 -13.80
C TRP A 197 -5.37 20.07 -15.32
N MET A 198 -6.27 20.93 -15.82
CA MET A 198 -6.55 21.00 -17.27
C MET A 198 -5.31 21.45 -18.09
N PRO A 199 -5.09 20.89 -19.30
CA PRO A 199 -4.12 21.44 -20.24
C PRO A 199 -4.38 22.92 -20.54
N ASP A 200 -3.32 23.68 -20.81
CA ASP A 200 -3.33 25.13 -21.09
C ASP A 200 -3.68 26.04 -19.90
N TYR A 201 -3.93 25.47 -18.73
CA TYR A 201 -3.99 26.17 -17.45
C TYR A 201 -2.66 26.02 -16.69
N TYR A 202 -2.46 26.85 -15.67
CA TYR A 202 -1.30 26.79 -14.80
C TYR A 202 -1.69 26.70 -13.33
N MET A 203 -0.83 26.03 -12.58
CA MET A 203 -0.70 26.14 -11.13
C MET A 203 0.74 26.54 -10.80
N THR A 204 0.98 27.00 -9.58
CA THR A 204 2.33 27.25 -9.07
C THR A 204 2.92 25.93 -8.59
N LEU A 205 4.14 25.61 -9.00
CA LEU A 205 4.96 24.60 -8.36
C LEU A 205 5.35 25.12 -6.97
N THR A 206 4.78 24.57 -5.91
CA THR A 206 5.09 25.01 -4.53
C THR A 206 6.19 24.15 -3.90
N GLY A 207 6.35 22.91 -4.36
CA GLY A 207 7.40 21.99 -3.93
C GLY A 207 7.89 21.17 -5.13
N GLY A 208 9.19 21.23 -5.40
CA GLY A 208 9.85 20.44 -6.44
C GLY A 208 9.95 18.95 -6.05
N PRO A 209 10.62 18.10 -6.84
CA PRO A 209 10.78 16.68 -6.52
C PRO A 209 11.19 16.42 -5.07
N HIS A 210 10.40 15.59 -4.38
CA HIS A 210 10.61 15.12 -3.01
C HIS A 210 10.05 13.71 -2.83
N ALA A 211 10.46 13.04 -1.75
CA ALA A 211 9.95 11.70 -1.45
C ALA A 211 8.47 11.78 -1.08
N HIS A 212 7.69 10.73 -1.39
CA HIS A 212 6.27 10.71 -1.01
C HIS A 212 6.13 10.83 0.50
N ASP A 213 6.86 10.03 1.27
CA ASP A 213 6.90 10.11 2.74
C ASP A 213 7.56 11.40 3.28
N SER A 214 8.01 12.30 2.40
CA SER A 214 8.75 13.52 2.74
C SER A 214 10.01 13.28 3.60
N ALA A 215 10.53 12.04 3.63
CA ALA A 215 11.66 11.65 4.46
C ALA A 215 12.70 10.87 3.64
N THR A 216 12.41 9.64 3.23
CA THR A 216 13.38 8.74 2.61
C THR A 216 12.87 8.14 1.30
N GLY A 217 13.81 7.77 0.43
CA GLY A 217 13.48 7.03 -0.78
C GLY A 217 13.31 7.90 -2.03
N TYR A 218 12.45 7.44 -2.94
CA TYR A 218 12.34 7.95 -4.29
C TYR A 218 11.64 9.31 -4.31
N TRP A 219 12.30 10.32 -4.90
CA TRP A 219 11.69 11.63 -5.12
C TRP A 219 10.66 11.53 -6.23
N SER A 220 9.46 11.13 -5.79
CA SER A 220 8.32 10.66 -6.57
C SER A 220 7.19 11.67 -6.61
N ALA A 221 7.29 12.73 -5.81
CA ALA A 221 6.21 13.69 -5.57
C ALA A 221 6.54 15.14 -5.98
N LEU A 222 5.48 15.90 -6.22
CA LEU A 222 5.47 17.33 -6.55
C LEU A 222 4.26 17.99 -5.88
N ASP A 223 4.43 19.22 -5.41
CA ASP A 223 3.35 20.00 -4.80
C ASP A 223 2.92 21.16 -5.70
N PHE A 224 1.59 21.30 -5.85
CA PHE A 224 1.02 22.35 -6.69
C PHE A 224 -0.12 23.10 -5.99
N ALA A 225 -0.13 24.42 -6.17
CA ALA A 225 -1.18 25.28 -5.62
C ALA A 225 -1.52 26.49 -6.52
N GLY A 226 -2.71 27.05 -6.29
CA GLY A 226 -3.14 28.31 -6.88
C GLY A 226 -3.28 28.28 -8.41
N GLY A 227 -2.92 29.41 -9.04
CA GLY A 227 -2.99 29.61 -10.50
C GLY A 227 -4.40 29.75 -11.07
N ASN A 228 -4.52 29.75 -12.39
CA ASN A 228 -5.81 29.95 -13.09
C ASN A 228 -6.60 28.64 -13.26
N ALA A 229 -6.06 27.49 -12.84
CA ALA A 229 -6.74 26.20 -12.82
C ALA A 229 -7.85 26.11 -11.74
N SER A 230 -8.11 27.19 -11.00
CA SER A 230 -9.14 27.29 -9.95
C SER A 230 -8.98 26.28 -8.81
N GLY A 231 -7.77 25.77 -8.59
CA GLY A 231 -7.48 24.75 -7.59
C GLY A 231 -8.12 23.38 -7.87
N ILE A 232 -8.77 23.17 -9.03
CA ILE A 232 -9.42 21.89 -9.34
C ILE A 232 -8.36 20.86 -9.69
N VAL A 233 -8.35 19.77 -8.92
CA VAL A 233 -7.43 18.64 -9.13
C VAL A 233 -8.07 17.62 -10.06
N ARG A 234 -7.29 17.17 -11.03
CA ARG A 234 -7.73 16.26 -12.10
C ARG A 234 -6.74 15.13 -12.33
N SER A 235 -7.24 14.00 -12.82
CA SER A 235 -6.40 12.86 -13.17
C SER A 235 -5.40 13.22 -14.28
N SER A 236 -4.13 12.88 -14.05
CA SER A 236 -3.04 13.04 -14.99
C SER A 236 -3.26 12.24 -16.28
N ARG A 237 -4.03 11.15 -16.21
CA ARG A 237 -4.38 10.27 -17.34
C ARG A 237 -5.63 9.43 -17.04
N GLU A 238 -6.20 8.77 -18.04
CA GLU A 238 -7.26 7.77 -17.85
C GLU A 238 -6.79 6.59 -16.99
N GLY A 239 -7.71 5.93 -16.30
CA GLY A 239 -7.36 4.79 -15.45
C GLY A 239 -8.49 4.38 -14.52
N THR A 240 -8.14 3.58 -13.51
CA THR A 240 -9.04 3.15 -12.45
C THR A 240 -8.76 3.95 -11.19
N ALA A 241 -9.72 4.79 -10.79
CA ALA A 241 -9.63 5.62 -9.60
C ALA A 241 -10.19 4.91 -8.35
N THR A 242 -9.53 5.14 -7.22
CA THR A 242 -9.92 4.65 -5.90
C THR A 242 -9.65 5.74 -4.87
N SER A 243 -10.68 6.18 -4.14
CA SER A 243 -10.51 7.05 -2.97
C SER A 243 -9.88 6.24 -1.86
N MET A 244 -8.72 6.61 -1.34
CA MET A 244 -7.97 5.76 -0.39
C MET A 244 -8.54 5.89 1.03
N CYS A 245 -8.90 7.10 1.45
CA CYS A 245 -9.51 7.36 2.75
C CYS A 245 -11.02 7.06 2.85
N GLY A 246 -11.65 6.62 1.76
CA GLY A 246 -13.10 6.48 1.66
C GLY A 246 -13.80 7.77 1.19
N SER A 247 -15.12 7.83 1.37
CA SER A 247 -15.94 8.97 0.93
C SER A 247 -15.58 10.26 1.68
N GLY A 248 -15.39 11.35 0.96
CA GLY A 248 -15.07 12.67 1.51
C GLY A 248 -13.60 12.88 1.91
N GLY A 249 -12.78 11.83 1.94
CA GLY A 249 -11.35 11.95 2.24
C GLY A 249 -10.54 12.52 1.08
N GLY A 250 -9.42 13.18 1.41
CA GLY A 250 -8.58 13.94 0.50
C GLY A 250 -7.54 13.15 -0.30
N TRP A 251 -7.57 11.82 -0.23
CA TRP A 251 -6.65 10.95 -0.95
C TRP A 251 -7.35 10.14 -2.05
N THR A 252 -6.90 10.29 -3.29
CA THR A 252 -7.30 9.41 -4.40
C THR A 252 -6.07 8.85 -5.09
N ARG A 253 -6.10 7.56 -5.43
CA ARG A 253 -5.15 6.89 -6.31
C ARG A 253 -5.79 6.62 -7.66
N VAL A 254 -5.04 6.77 -8.75
CA VAL A 254 -5.46 6.38 -10.10
C VAL A 254 -4.44 5.43 -10.69
N ILE A 255 -4.84 4.19 -10.95
CA ILE A 255 -4.02 3.19 -11.65
C ILE A 255 -4.24 3.35 -13.15
N HIS A 256 -3.17 3.61 -13.90
CA HIS A 256 -3.22 3.91 -15.32
C HIS A 256 -2.84 2.71 -16.18
N PRO A 257 -3.29 2.68 -17.45
CA PRO A 257 -2.69 1.81 -18.45
C PRO A 257 -1.19 2.05 -18.55
N GLY A 258 -0.41 0.98 -18.74
CA GLY A 258 1.05 1.09 -18.82
C GLY A 258 1.74 1.12 -17.44
N GLY A 259 1.04 0.66 -16.39
CA GLY A 259 1.64 0.24 -15.12
C GLY A 259 2.36 1.30 -14.35
N PHE A 260 1.71 2.45 -14.27
CA PHE A 260 2.01 3.42 -13.25
C PHE A 260 0.71 3.84 -12.60
N SER A 261 0.79 4.33 -11.37
CA SER A 261 -0.31 5.01 -10.72
C SER A 261 0.12 6.39 -10.27
N THR A 262 -0.88 7.23 -10.07
CA THR A 262 -0.69 8.56 -9.50
C THR A 262 -1.53 8.71 -8.26
N ASP A 263 -0.93 9.27 -7.22
CA ASP A 263 -1.59 9.64 -5.98
C ASP A 263 -1.83 11.14 -5.94
N TYR A 264 -2.96 11.53 -5.36
CA TYR A 264 -3.39 12.91 -5.21
C TYR A 264 -3.86 13.07 -3.76
N TYR A 265 -3.12 13.84 -2.97
CA TYR A 265 -3.40 14.04 -1.56
C TYR A 265 -3.63 15.51 -1.18
N HIS A 266 -4.09 15.72 0.05
CA HIS A 266 -4.60 16.96 0.64
C HIS A 266 -5.84 17.56 -0.01
N MET A 267 -6.54 16.81 -0.86
CA MET A 267 -7.71 17.34 -1.55
C MET A 267 -8.91 17.51 -0.61
N HIS A 268 -9.84 18.38 -0.97
CA HIS A 268 -11.19 18.42 -0.40
C HIS A 268 -12.23 18.42 -1.52
N ASN A 269 -13.52 18.32 -1.15
CA ASN A 269 -14.63 18.25 -2.11
C ASN A 269 -14.37 17.17 -3.19
N THR A 270 -13.92 16.01 -2.71
CA THR A 270 -13.45 14.91 -3.54
C THR A 270 -14.61 14.13 -4.13
N THR A 271 -14.43 13.67 -5.36
CA THR A 271 -15.33 12.69 -5.98
C THR A 271 -14.99 11.33 -5.37
N TYR A 272 -15.99 10.61 -4.85
CA TYR A 272 -15.77 9.26 -4.35
C TYR A 272 -15.60 8.26 -5.50
N TYR A 273 -14.53 7.48 -5.45
CA TYR A 273 -14.23 6.43 -6.42
C TYR A 273 -13.92 5.11 -5.72
N ASN A 274 -14.37 4.00 -6.30
CA ASN A 274 -14.14 2.67 -5.76
C ASN A 274 -13.88 1.68 -6.92
N GLY A 275 -12.64 1.63 -7.41
CA GLY A 275 -12.31 0.85 -8.60
C GLY A 275 -13.03 1.37 -9.85
N THR A 276 -13.17 2.70 -9.98
CA THR A 276 -14.00 3.32 -11.02
C THR A 276 -13.15 3.75 -12.22
N THR A 277 -13.52 3.31 -13.42
CA THR A 277 -12.86 3.77 -14.65
C THR A 277 -13.16 5.24 -14.91
N ILE A 278 -12.12 6.03 -15.12
CA ILE A 278 -12.18 7.47 -15.40
C ILE A 278 -11.38 7.82 -16.64
N SER A 279 -11.80 8.89 -17.33
CA SER A 279 -11.05 9.45 -18.44
C SER A 279 -9.83 10.26 -17.96
N SER A 280 -8.93 10.59 -18.88
CA SER A 280 -7.91 11.62 -18.65
C SER A 280 -8.56 12.94 -18.25
N SER A 281 -7.94 13.68 -17.33
CA SER A 281 -8.43 14.96 -16.81
C SER A 281 -9.81 14.88 -16.11
N ALA A 282 -10.20 13.71 -15.60
CA ALA A 282 -11.40 13.57 -14.78
C ALA A 282 -11.24 14.35 -13.46
N ARG A 283 -12.32 14.96 -12.95
CA ARG A 283 -12.27 15.74 -11.70
C ARG A 283 -12.14 14.83 -10.49
N LEU A 284 -11.06 14.98 -9.74
CA LEU A 284 -10.80 14.22 -8.52
C LEU A 284 -11.22 14.98 -7.26
N GLY A 285 -10.96 16.28 -7.23
CA GLY A 285 -11.25 17.11 -6.07
C GLY A 285 -10.80 18.55 -6.26
N THR A 286 -10.44 19.20 -5.17
CA THR A 286 -9.90 20.56 -5.16
C THR A 286 -8.76 20.60 -4.14
N ILE A 287 -7.69 21.36 -4.43
CA ILE A 287 -6.55 21.53 -3.53
C ILE A 287 -7.02 21.91 -2.13
N GLY A 288 -6.36 21.41 -1.09
CA GLY A 288 -6.81 21.60 0.29
C GLY A 288 -5.71 21.29 1.28
N VAL A 289 -6.14 21.03 2.52
CA VAL A 289 -5.26 20.68 3.64
C VAL A 289 -5.73 19.41 4.33
N ASP A 290 -6.48 18.57 3.62
CA ASP A 290 -7.05 17.36 4.21
C ASP A 290 -5.95 16.38 4.59
N THR A 291 -6.06 15.82 5.78
CA THR A 291 -5.10 14.85 6.36
C THR A 291 -5.84 13.60 6.80
N CYS A 292 -6.73 13.08 5.95
CA CYS A 292 -7.62 11.96 6.28
C CYS A 292 -6.88 10.67 6.65
N ALA A 293 -5.61 10.54 6.28
CA ALA A 293 -4.73 9.45 6.69
C ALA A 293 -3.46 9.98 7.36
N GLY A 294 -3.58 11.05 8.15
CA GLY A 294 -2.44 11.68 8.81
C GLY A 294 -1.62 12.59 7.90
N GLY A 295 -0.38 12.87 8.32
CA GLY A 295 0.47 13.87 7.68
C GLY A 295 0.10 15.30 8.05
N SER A 296 0.69 16.27 7.35
CA SER A 296 0.43 17.69 7.58
C SER A 296 0.53 18.52 6.29
N ALA A 297 -0.31 19.55 6.18
CA ALA A 297 -0.28 20.49 5.06
C ALA A 297 -0.22 21.93 5.60
N THR A 298 0.78 22.71 5.16
CA THR A 298 0.96 24.10 5.60
C THR A 298 0.02 25.09 4.93
N GLY A 299 -0.65 24.67 3.86
CA GLY A 299 -1.66 25.45 3.15
C GLY A 299 -2.27 24.66 2.00
N PRO A 300 -3.32 25.18 1.35
CA PRO A 300 -4.03 24.48 0.29
C PRO A 300 -3.14 24.13 -0.92
N HIS A 301 -2.88 22.84 -1.13
CA HIS A 301 -2.16 22.33 -2.30
C HIS A 301 -2.66 20.92 -2.66
N VAL A 302 -2.18 20.38 -3.79
CA VAL A 302 -2.21 18.95 -4.06
C VAL A 302 -0.80 18.41 -3.97
N HIS A 303 -0.62 17.38 -3.15
CA HIS A 303 0.57 16.54 -3.17
C HIS A 303 0.33 15.45 -4.20
N TRP A 304 1.06 15.51 -5.32
CA TRP A 304 0.94 14.58 -6.44
C TRP A 304 2.14 13.64 -6.43
N SER A 305 1.92 12.33 -6.56
CA SER A 305 3.03 11.35 -6.53
C SER A 305 2.90 10.31 -7.64
N LEU A 306 4.05 9.80 -8.11
CA LEU A 306 4.14 8.76 -9.14
C LEU A 306 4.60 7.43 -8.54
N ARG A 307 3.88 6.35 -8.91
CA ARG A 307 4.26 4.97 -8.63
C ARG A 307 4.34 4.18 -9.93
N THR A 308 5.17 3.15 -9.98
CA THR A 308 5.27 2.19 -11.08
C THR A 308 5.02 0.80 -10.57
N TYR A 309 4.37 -0.03 -11.37
CA TYR A 309 4.24 -1.47 -11.15
C TYR A 309 5.34 -2.19 -11.93
N ASP A 310 5.58 -3.47 -11.68
CA ASP A 310 6.39 -4.32 -12.56
C ASP A 310 5.52 -5.38 -13.26
N ALA A 311 6.17 -6.35 -13.92
CA ALA A 311 5.51 -7.49 -14.57
C ALA A 311 4.61 -8.31 -13.62
N ASN A 312 4.86 -8.24 -12.32
CA ASN A 312 4.16 -8.97 -11.27
C ASN A 312 3.22 -8.05 -10.48
N LEU A 313 2.87 -6.89 -11.03
CA LEU A 313 2.06 -5.84 -10.39
C LEU A 313 2.65 -5.32 -9.06
N ASN A 314 3.97 -5.41 -8.85
CA ASN A 314 4.60 -4.85 -7.66
C ASN A 314 4.72 -3.33 -7.78
N GLY A 315 3.84 -2.61 -7.09
CA GLY A 315 3.77 -1.14 -7.07
C GLY A 315 4.73 -0.48 -6.08
N ALA A 316 5.58 0.42 -6.56
CA ALA A 316 6.46 1.26 -5.72
C ALA A 316 6.50 2.72 -6.20
N TYR A 317 6.68 3.66 -5.27
CA TYR A 317 7.05 5.04 -5.63
C TYR A 317 8.36 5.05 -6.41
N THR A 318 8.50 5.94 -7.40
CA THR A 318 9.66 5.93 -8.32
C THR A 318 10.25 7.32 -8.53
N TRP A 319 11.50 7.39 -9.01
CA TRP A 319 12.16 8.67 -9.31
C TRP A 319 11.41 9.46 -10.38
N LEU A 320 11.15 10.75 -10.12
CA LEU A 320 10.77 11.72 -11.15
C LEU A 320 11.95 12.21 -11.99
N ASN A 321 13.18 12.06 -11.48
CA ASN A 321 14.37 12.57 -12.15
C ASN A 321 14.51 12.02 -13.58
N GLY A 322 14.56 12.91 -14.56
CA GLY A 322 14.61 12.59 -15.99
C GLY A 322 13.27 12.23 -16.63
N ARG A 323 12.16 12.19 -15.87
CA ARG A 323 10.82 11.88 -16.40
C ARG A 323 10.09 13.14 -16.85
N THR A 324 9.27 13.01 -17.89
CA THR A 324 8.46 14.12 -18.43
C THR A 324 7.00 13.99 -18.04
N ILE A 325 6.47 15.00 -17.35
CA ILE A 325 5.08 15.08 -16.87
C ILE A 325 4.54 16.49 -17.17
N GLY A 326 3.36 16.58 -17.79
CA GLY A 326 2.74 17.83 -18.26
C GLY A 326 3.63 18.65 -19.20
N GLY A 327 4.48 17.96 -19.96
CA GLY A 327 5.46 18.54 -20.87
C GLY A 327 6.73 19.08 -20.18
N TRP A 328 6.90 18.89 -18.87
CA TRP A 328 8.10 19.29 -18.12
C TRP A 328 8.94 18.06 -17.78
N THR A 329 10.23 18.10 -18.07
CA THR A 329 11.19 17.10 -17.60
C THR A 329 11.69 17.49 -16.22
N TRP A 330 11.53 16.62 -15.23
CA TRP A 330 11.80 16.91 -13.83
C TRP A 330 13.20 16.48 -13.39
N TYR A 331 13.83 17.27 -12.55
CA TYR A 331 15.17 16.98 -12.02
C TYR A 331 15.22 17.21 -10.51
N ASN A 332 15.91 16.31 -9.82
CA ASN A 332 16.15 16.45 -8.39
C ASN A 332 17.05 17.67 -8.13
N GLY A 333 16.74 18.39 -7.04
CA GLY A 333 17.63 19.37 -6.44
C GLY A 333 18.67 18.74 -5.51
N ASN A 334 19.35 19.58 -4.73
CA ASN A 334 20.29 19.16 -3.70
C ASN A 334 19.61 18.78 -2.36
N ALA A 335 18.31 19.04 -2.24
CA ALA A 335 17.48 18.72 -1.09
C ALA A 335 16.03 18.45 -1.55
N GLN A 336 15.25 17.79 -0.70
CA GLN A 336 13.81 17.61 -0.94
C GLN A 336 13.14 18.97 -1.23
N TYR A 337 12.16 18.96 -2.12
CA TYR A 337 11.39 20.12 -2.57
C TYR A 337 12.16 21.14 -3.41
N ALA A 338 13.49 21.04 -3.55
CA ALA A 338 14.30 22.05 -4.23
C ALA A 338 14.44 21.85 -5.75
N GLY A 339 14.09 20.68 -6.27
CA GLY A 339 14.27 20.35 -7.69
C GLY A 339 13.38 21.16 -8.64
N CYS A 340 13.71 21.15 -9.93
CA CYS A 340 13.06 21.98 -10.95
C CYS A 340 12.63 21.16 -12.17
N GLY A 341 11.68 21.69 -12.93
CA GLY A 341 11.28 21.17 -14.24
C GLY A 341 11.88 22.00 -15.37
N THR A 342 12.20 21.36 -16.51
CA THR A 342 12.59 22.07 -17.74
C THR A 342 11.65 21.75 -18.91
N ARG A 343 11.44 22.74 -19.78
CA ARG A 343 10.65 22.59 -21.01
C ARG A 343 11.10 23.59 -22.05
N GLN A 344 11.58 23.11 -23.21
CA GLN A 344 11.93 23.97 -24.35
C GLN A 344 12.83 25.18 -23.97
N GLY A 345 13.85 24.94 -23.13
CA GLY A 345 14.77 25.99 -22.65
C GLY A 345 14.25 26.81 -21.46
N LEU A 346 13.00 26.61 -21.02
CA LEU A 346 12.48 27.18 -19.78
C LEU A 346 12.85 26.31 -18.59
N THR A 347 13.09 26.94 -17.44
CA THR A 347 13.27 26.27 -16.15
C THR A 347 12.22 26.78 -15.17
N ALA A 348 11.57 25.87 -14.45
CA ALA A 348 10.59 26.17 -13.43
C ALA A 348 10.98 25.49 -12.12
N CYS A 349 11.38 26.32 -11.15
CA CYS A 349 11.68 25.90 -9.78
C CYS A 349 10.52 26.28 -8.85
N PRO A 350 10.49 25.82 -7.59
CA PRO A 350 9.45 26.19 -6.64
C PRO A 350 9.21 27.71 -6.60
N GLY A 351 7.94 28.11 -6.56
CA GLY A 351 7.48 29.49 -6.73
C GLY A 351 7.14 29.89 -8.17
N THR A 352 7.31 29.00 -9.15
CA THR A 352 7.04 29.31 -10.57
C THR A 352 5.65 28.83 -11.00
N ALA A 353 4.92 29.69 -11.72
CA ALA A 353 3.70 29.31 -12.44
C ALA A 353 4.04 28.43 -13.65
N ILE A 354 3.52 27.20 -13.67
CA ILE A 354 3.79 26.25 -14.74
C ILE A 354 2.52 25.84 -15.48
N TYR A 355 2.55 25.94 -16.81
CA TYR A 355 1.45 25.47 -17.63
C TYR A 355 1.51 23.96 -17.81
N ASN A 356 0.36 23.30 -17.70
CA ASN A 356 0.20 21.91 -18.09
C ASN A 356 0.06 21.80 -19.60
N ARG A 357 0.87 20.96 -20.23
CA ARG A 357 0.86 20.73 -21.67
C ARG A 357 0.95 19.23 -21.95
N ARG A 358 0.41 18.81 -23.08
CA ARG A 358 0.74 17.49 -23.62
C ARG A 358 2.18 17.56 -24.15
N ALA A 359 2.95 16.52 -23.88
CA ALA A 359 4.31 16.37 -24.40
C ALA A 359 4.31 16.25 -25.92
#